data_AF-B8HTP4-F1
#
_entry.id   AF-B8HTP4-F1
#
_cell.length_a   1.000
_cell.length_b   1.000
_cell.length_c   1.000
_cell.angle_alpha   90.00
_cell.angle_beta   90.00
_cell.angle_gamma   90.00
#
_symmetry.space_group_name_H-M   'P 1'
#
loop_
_entity.id
_entity.type
_entity.pdbx_description
1 polymer ?
#
loop_
_entity_poly.entity_id
_entity_poly.type
_entity_poly.pdbx_seq_one_letter_code
_entity_poly.pdbx_strand_id
1 'polypeptide(L)'
;MAIGYLALVLHAHLPFVRHPESDYVLEEEWLYEAITETYVPLLLVFAGLKRDGIDFKLTMSMTPPLVSMLRDPLLQERYSEHLGKLEELTELEIERHSHNGHMRYLAEFYAKEFHQVRQVWEENKGDLVTAFKSFQESNNLEIITCGATHGYLPLMKTYPQAVWAQLQVACEHYEQNFGRPPKGIWLPECAYYEGLERMLADAGLRYFLTDGHGILYARPRPRYGTYAPIFTETGVAVFGRDHESSQQVWSSEVGYPGAAEYREFYKDLGWEAEYEYIKPYIMPNGQRKNIGIKYHKITGRGLGLGEKALYDPYWAREKAAEHAANFMFNREQQVRHLYGVMQRSPLVVSPYDAELFGHWWYEGPWFIDYLCRKSWYDQQTYQMTHLADYLRAHPTQQVCRPSQSSWGYKGFHEYWLNDTNAWIYPHLHKAAERMIELAGQEPWDELSWRALNQAARELLLAQSSDWAFIMRTGTMVPYAVRRTRSHLMRFHKLYDEIKAGKIDAGWLDKVGAIDNIFPQINYRVYRPL
;
A
#
# COMPACT_ATOMS: atom_id res chain seq x y z
N MET A 1 -13.14 32.14 -2.13
CA MET A 1 -13.43 30.99 -1.25
C MET A 1 -13.57 29.79 -2.16
N ALA A 2 -12.90 28.67 -1.87
CA ALA A 2 -12.98 27.49 -2.73
C ALA A 2 -14.40 26.94 -2.76
N ILE A 3 -14.81 26.44 -3.93
CA ILE A 3 -16.17 25.95 -4.20
C ILE A 3 -16.26 24.42 -4.19
N GLY A 4 -15.13 23.71 -4.04
CA GLY A 4 -15.07 22.25 -3.94
C GLY A 4 -13.76 21.76 -3.33
N TYR A 5 -13.58 20.44 -3.33
CA TYR A 5 -12.46 19.78 -2.68
C TYR A 5 -11.84 18.67 -3.55
N LEU A 6 -10.53 18.48 -3.40
CA LEU A 6 -9.79 17.33 -3.93
C LEU A 6 -9.19 16.54 -2.75
N ALA A 7 -9.49 15.26 -2.66
CA ALA A 7 -8.88 14.35 -1.69
C ALA A 7 -8.03 13.31 -2.41
N LEU A 8 -6.70 13.47 -2.32
CA LEU A 8 -5.74 12.47 -2.78
C LEU A 8 -5.57 11.41 -1.68
N VAL A 9 -5.70 10.14 -2.05
CA VAL A 9 -5.60 9.00 -1.13
C VAL A 9 -4.54 8.03 -1.64
N LEU A 10 -3.52 7.75 -0.83
CA LEU A 10 -2.43 6.83 -1.18
C LEU A 10 -2.56 5.52 -0.38
N HIS A 11 -2.67 4.39 -1.05
CA HIS A 11 -2.73 3.08 -0.42
C HIS A 11 -1.34 2.45 -0.36
N ALA A 12 -0.64 2.53 0.77
CA ALA A 12 0.68 1.91 0.94
C ALA A 12 0.56 0.51 1.56
N HIS A 13 0.91 -0.51 0.76
CA HIS A 13 0.77 -1.89 1.13
C HIS A 13 1.84 -2.79 0.52
N LEU A 14 2.39 -3.66 1.36
CA LEU A 14 3.13 -4.84 0.93
C LEU A 14 2.69 -6.04 1.80
N PRO A 15 2.61 -7.26 1.25
CA PRO A 15 2.39 -8.45 2.06
C PRO A 15 3.52 -8.61 3.06
N PHE A 16 3.25 -9.26 4.19
CA PHE A 16 4.29 -9.54 5.18
C PHE A 16 5.34 -10.51 4.60
N VAL A 17 6.52 -10.02 4.25
CA VAL A 17 7.63 -10.80 3.69
C VAL A 17 8.85 -10.61 4.58
N ARG A 18 9.19 -11.67 5.31
CA ARG A 18 10.31 -11.69 6.25
C ARG A 18 10.80 -13.12 6.41
N HIS A 19 12.06 -13.34 6.09
CA HIS A 19 12.69 -14.66 6.04
C HIS A 19 14.03 -14.67 6.78
N PRO A 20 14.00 -14.71 8.14
CA PRO A 20 15.24 -14.82 8.93
C PRO A 20 15.98 -16.14 8.70
N GLU A 21 15.31 -17.17 8.18
CA GLU A 21 15.89 -18.48 7.93
C GLU A 21 16.83 -18.55 6.71
N SER A 22 16.91 -17.49 5.92
CA SER A 22 17.74 -17.43 4.71
C SER A 22 18.52 -16.12 4.64
N ASP A 23 19.77 -16.19 4.19
CA ASP A 23 20.64 -15.01 4.03
C ASP A 23 20.19 -14.09 2.89
N TYR A 24 19.42 -14.61 1.93
CA TYR A 24 18.91 -13.83 0.81
C TYR A 24 17.56 -14.36 0.31
N VAL A 25 16.56 -13.46 0.27
CA VAL A 25 15.26 -13.74 -0.33
C VAL A 25 14.87 -12.57 -1.23
N LEU A 26 14.59 -12.87 -2.50
CA LEU A 26 14.29 -11.88 -3.53
C LEU A 26 13.07 -11.04 -3.17
N GLU A 27 12.04 -11.66 -2.58
CA GLU A 27 10.78 -11.01 -2.26
C GLU A 27 10.90 -9.98 -1.11
N GLU A 28 11.97 -10.02 -0.30
CA GLU A 28 12.22 -8.95 0.68
C GLU A 28 12.65 -7.64 0.00
N GLU A 29 13.20 -7.71 -1.22
CA GLU A 29 13.61 -6.53 -1.97
C GLU A 29 12.42 -5.65 -2.38
N TRP A 30 11.19 -6.19 -2.43
CA TRP A 30 10.00 -5.37 -2.65
C TRP A 30 9.86 -4.26 -1.60
N LEU A 31 10.23 -4.56 -0.34
CA LEU A 31 10.24 -3.56 0.72
C LEU A 31 11.36 -2.54 0.48
N TYR A 32 12.54 -3.00 0.11
CA TYR A 32 13.72 -2.13 -0.08
C TYR A 32 13.51 -1.16 -1.25
N GLU A 33 12.98 -1.66 -2.36
CA GLU A 33 12.58 -0.87 -3.53
C GLU A 33 11.50 0.15 -3.14
N ALA A 34 10.46 -0.27 -2.40
CA ALA A 34 9.41 0.65 -1.96
C ALA A 34 9.92 1.74 -1.02
N ILE A 35 10.86 1.42 -0.11
CA ILE A 35 11.50 2.44 0.76
C ILE A 35 12.26 3.46 -0.08
N THR A 36 13.16 2.99 -0.95
CA THR A 36 14.06 3.83 -1.75
C THR A 36 13.32 4.65 -2.79
N GLU A 37 12.36 4.04 -3.50
CA GLU A 37 11.71 4.67 -4.65
C GLU A 37 10.40 5.38 -4.30
N THR A 38 9.71 5.00 -3.21
CA THR A 38 8.38 5.57 -2.87
C THR A 38 8.36 6.26 -1.51
N TYR A 39 8.61 5.54 -0.42
CA TYR A 39 8.32 6.07 0.93
C TYR A 39 9.24 7.22 1.34
N VAL A 40 10.55 7.08 1.12
CA VAL A 40 11.50 8.15 1.42
C VAL A 40 11.31 9.36 0.48
N PRO A 41 11.14 9.18 -0.85
CA PRO A 41 10.77 10.28 -1.73
C PRO A 41 9.49 11.01 -1.33
N LEU A 42 8.44 10.32 -0.88
CA LEU A 42 7.23 10.96 -0.36
C LEU A 42 7.49 11.78 0.91
N LEU A 43 8.30 11.27 1.85
CA LEU A 43 8.72 12.04 3.03
C LEU A 43 9.49 13.31 2.65
N LEU A 44 10.38 13.24 1.67
CA LEU A 44 11.12 14.39 1.15
C LEU A 44 10.17 15.43 0.54
N VAL A 45 9.17 14.99 -0.24
CA VAL A 45 8.13 15.87 -0.80
C VAL A 45 7.35 16.55 0.32
N PHE A 46 6.85 15.78 1.30
CA PHE A 46 6.07 16.33 2.42
C PHE A 46 6.87 17.33 3.26
N ALA A 47 8.15 17.03 3.54
CA ALA A 47 9.04 17.94 4.23
C ALA A 47 9.28 19.22 3.42
N GLY A 48 9.49 19.10 2.11
CA GLY A 48 9.66 20.22 1.19
C GLY A 48 8.43 21.13 1.11
N LEU A 49 7.23 20.56 0.97
CA LEU A 49 5.97 21.32 0.96
C LEU A 49 5.77 22.10 2.26
N LYS A 50 6.03 21.46 3.41
CA LYS A 50 5.89 22.08 4.73
C LYS A 50 6.92 23.20 4.94
N ARG A 51 8.18 22.97 4.57
CA ARG A 51 9.25 23.98 4.62
C ARG A 51 8.88 25.23 3.82
N ASP A 52 8.22 25.05 2.69
CA ASP A 52 7.85 26.14 1.78
C ASP A 52 6.50 26.80 2.18
N GLY A 53 5.93 26.42 3.33
CA GLY A 53 4.73 27.05 3.91
C GLY A 53 3.40 26.60 3.30
N ILE A 54 3.38 25.46 2.59
CA ILE A 54 2.17 24.90 1.97
C ILE A 54 1.46 23.99 2.97
N ASP A 55 0.22 24.33 3.33
CA ASP A 55 -0.63 23.48 4.18
C ASP A 55 -1.30 22.38 3.34
N PHE A 56 -0.50 21.45 2.83
CA PHE A 56 -1.00 20.33 2.05
C PHE A 56 -1.84 19.37 2.93
N LYS A 57 -2.84 18.72 2.31
CA LYS A 57 -3.71 17.74 2.95
C LYS A 57 -3.82 16.48 2.09
N LEU A 58 -3.41 15.33 2.62
CA LEU A 58 -3.50 14.02 1.97
C LEU A 58 -4.04 12.97 2.95
N THR A 59 -4.65 11.91 2.41
CA THR A 59 -4.93 10.68 3.18
C THR A 59 -3.98 9.59 2.70
N MET A 60 -3.44 8.79 3.61
CA MET A 60 -2.60 7.64 3.26
C MET A 60 -2.97 6.46 4.14
N SER A 61 -3.16 5.27 3.57
CA SER A 61 -3.19 4.07 4.40
C SER A 61 -1.79 3.56 4.61
N MET A 62 -1.47 3.13 5.83
CA MET A 62 -0.28 2.31 6.09
C MET A 62 -0.76 0.98 6.65
N THR A 63 -0.68 -0.07 5.84
CA THR A 63 -1.21 -1.38 6.23
C THR A 63 -0.43 -1.99 7.41
N PRO A 64 -1.08 -2.76 8.29
CA PRO A 64 -0.39 -3.38 9.43
C PRO A 64 0.82 -4.26 9.06
N PRO A 65 0.83 -5.04 7.94
CA PRO A 65 2.01 -5.78 7.51
C PRO A 65 3.17 -4.87 7.13
N LEU A 66 2.91 -3.80 6.37
CA LEU A 66 3.92 -2.82 5.99
C LEU A 66 4.53 -2.14 7.21
N VAL A 67 3.69 -1.66 8.14
CA VAL A 67 4.15 -1.02 9.38
C VAL A 67 5.00 -1.99 10.22
N SER A 68 4.62 -3.26 10.29
CA SER A 68 5.39 -4.29 10.98
C SER A 68 6.77 -4.48 10.36
N MET A 69 6.84 -4.53 9.02
CA MET A 69 8.10 -4.72 8.30
C MET A 69 9.03 -3.49 8.38
N LEU A 70 8.49 -2.27 8.25
CA LEU A 70 9.26 -1.03 8.36
C LEU A 70 9.91 -0.83 9.74
N ARG A 71 9.39 -1.51 10.76
CA ARG A 71 9.89 -1.48 12.15
C ARG A 71 10.63 -2.74 12.56
N ASP A 72 10.79 -3.70 11.66
CA ASP A 72 11.48 -4.95 11.99
C ASP A 72 13.01 -4.75 11.90
N PRO A 73 13.76 -4.96 12.99
CA PRO A 73 15.20 -4.67 13.01
C PRO A 73 16.01 -5.45 11.98
N LEU A 74 15.62 -6.70 11.68
CA LEU A 74 16.30 -7.51 10.67
C LEU A 74 16.14 -6.90 9.27
N LEU A 75 14.91 -6.49 8.92
CA LEU A 75 14.65 -5.86 7.63
C LEU A 75 15.29 -4.47 7.53
N GLN A 76 15.38 -3.72 8.63
CA GLN A 76 16.09 -2.44 8.67
C GLN A 76 17.60 -2.59 8.44
N GLU A 77 18.21 -3.62 9.04
CA GLU A 77 19.62 -3.97 8.83
C GLU A 77 19.87 -4.37 7.36
N ARG A 78 19.08 -5.32 6.84
CA ARG A 78 19.18 -5.77 5.44
C ARG A 78 18.94 -4.65 4.43
N TYR A 79 18.00 -3.74 4.70
CA TYR A 79 17.80 -2.55 3.88
C TYR A 79 19.02 -1.64 3.89
N SER A 80 19.65 -1.45 5.05
CA SER A 80 20.85 -0.61 5.18
C SER A 80 22.02 -1.15 4.36
N GLU A 81 22.20 -2.48 4.36
CA GLU A 81 23.17 -3.18 3.51
C GLU A 81 22.83 -3.08 2.03
N HIS A 82 21.56 -3.27 1.67
CA HIS A 82 21.08 -3.13 0.29
C HIS A 82 21.36 -1.73 -0.26
N LEU A 83 21.02 -0.68 0.49
CA LEU A 83 21.30 0.70 0.10
C LEU A 83 22.81 0.96 -0.05
N GLY A 84 23.65 0.34 0.80
CA GLY A 84 25.11 0.45 0.70
C GLY A 84 25.65 -0.13 -0.60
N LYS A 85 25.09 -1.26 -1.06
CA LYS A 85 25.44 -1.85 -2.37
C LYS A 85 25.02 -0.97 -3.54
N LEU A 86 23.90 -0.27 -3.43
CA LEU A 86 23.46 0.68 -4.45
C LEU A 86 24.38 1.90 -4.53
N GLU A 87 24.76 2.46 -3.37
CA GLU A 87 25.71 3.56 -3.27
C GLU A 87 27.05 3.17 -3.90
N GLU A 88 27.62 2.03 -3.50
CA GLU A 88 28.86 1.47 -4.07
C GLU A 88 28.76 1.32 -5.60
N LEU A 89 27.68 0.71 -6.10
CA LEU A 89 27.51 0.49 -7.53
C LEU A 89 27.40 1.79 -8.32
N THR A 90 26.73 2.81 -7.76
CA THR A 90 26.66 4.12 -8.44
C THR A 90 28.01 4.82 -8.52
N GLU A 91 28.88 4.68 -7.52
CA GLU A 91 30.26 5.21 -7.57
C GLU A 91 31.06 4.55 -8.69
N LEU A 92 30.97 3.22 -8.80
CA LEU A 92 31.62 2.47 -9.89
C LEU A 92 31.09 2.89 -11.28
N GLU A 93 29.80 3.14 -11.40
CA GLU A 93 29.19 3.59 -12.66
C GLU A 93 29.65 5.01 -13.05
N ILE A 94 29.84 5.91 -12.08
CA ILE A 94 30.41 7.24 -12.32
C ILE A 94 31.83 7.13 -12.88
N GLU A 95 32.68 6.30 -12.27
CA GLU A 95 34.06 6.08 -12.73
C GLU A 95 34.10 5.43 -14.12
N ARG A 96 33.31 4.37 -14.31
CA ARG A 96 33.19 3.63 -15.58
C ARG A 96 32.78 4.53 -16.74
N HIS A 97 31.91 5.49 -16.48
CA HIS A 97 31.40 6.43 -17.49
C HIS A 97 32.15 7.78 -17.51
N SER A 98 33.36 7.86 -16.95
CA SER A 98 34.20 9.08 -16.96
C SER A 98 34.38 9.75 -18.33
N HIS A 99 34.32 8.99 -19.43
CA HIS A 99 34.41 9.47 -20.81
C HIS A 99 33.06 9.57 -21.55
N ASN A 100 31.94 9.23 -20.91
CA ASN A 100 30.58 9.35 -21.46
C ASN A 100 29.76 10.32 -20.61
N GLY A 101 29.67 11.57 -21.05
CA GLY A 101 29.09 12.65 -20.26
C GLY A 101 27.64 12.42 -19.80
N HIS A 102 26.77 11.90 -20.67
CA HIS A 102 25.36 11.70 -20.30
C HIS A 102 25.16 10.51 -19.36
N MET A 103 25.88 9.41 -19.59
CA MET A 103 25.84 8.24 -18.69
C MET A 103 26.37 8.58 -17.31
N ARG A 104 27.49 9.31 -17.25
CA ARG A 104 28.04 9.81 -15.99
C ARG A 104 27.06 10.73 -15.25
N TYR A 105 26.41 11.64 -15.97
CA TYR A 105 25.37 12.50 -15.40
C TYR A 105 24.23 11.69 -14.76
N LEU A 106 23.79 10.61 -15.41
CA LEU A 106 22.76 9.72 -14.84
C LEU A 106 23.25 8.92 -13.63
N ALA A 107 24.50 8.44 -13.64
CA ALA A 107 25.09 7.77 -12.49
C ALA A 107 25.24 8.73 -11.29
N GLU A 108 25.69 9.96 -11.53
CA GLU A 108 25.75 11.04 -10.52
C GLU A 108 24.35 11.41 -10.00
N PHE A 109 23.32 11.37 -10.85
CA PHE A 109 21.93 11.55 -10.43
C PHE A 109 21.51 10.45 -9.43
N TYR A 110 21.72 9.17 -9.74
CA TYR A 110 21.39 8.08 -8.81
C TYR A 110 22.20 8.13 -7.51
N ALA A 111 23.50 8.41 -7.57
CA ALA A 111 24.34 8.57 -6.39
C ALA A 111 23.78 9.66 -5.45
N LYS A 112 23.31 10.78 -6.02
CA LYS A 112 22.67 11.85 -5.25
C LYS A 112 21.34 11.40 -4.63
N GLU A 113 20.48 10.71 -5.39
CA GLU A 113 19.19 10.24 -4.87
C GLU A 113 19.40 9.22 -3.74
N PHE A 114 20.30 8.25 -3.90
CA PHE A 114 20.61 7.27 -2.85
C PHE A 114 21.24 7.92 -1.62
N HIS A 115 22.10 8.92 -1.79
CA HIS A 115 22.63 9.70 -0.68
C HIS A 115 21.52 10.44 0.10
N GLN A 116 20.54 11.02 -0.60
CA GLN A 116 19.38 11.65 0.05
C GLN A 116 18.53 10.62 0.81
N VAL A 117 18.35 9.44 0.22
CA VAL A 117 17.65 8.33 0.88
C VAL A 117 18.37 7.91 2.15
N ARG A 118 19.71 7.77 2.09
CA ARG A 118 20.58 7.48 3.25
C ARG A 118 20.42 8.52 4.35
N GLN A 119 20.44 9.81 4.01
CA GLN A 119 20.26 10.89 4.98
C GLN A 119 18.92 10.76 5.72
N VAL A 120 17.81 10.62 5.00
CA VAL A 120 16.48 10.46 5.63
C VAL A 120 16.43 9.19 6.50
N TRP A 121 17.02 8.10 6.01
CA TRP A 121 17.08 6.84 6.76
C TRP A 121 17.82 7.00 8.09
N GLU A 122 18.99 7.64 8.08
CA GLU A 122 19.81 7.86 9.28
C GLU A 122 19.21 8.88 10.24
N GLU A 123 18.68 10.00 9.73
CA GLU A 123 18.01 11.03 10.53
C GLU A 123 16.83 10.47 11.33
N ASN A 124 16.11 9.51 10.74
CA ASN A 124 14.98 8.82 11.38
C ASN A 124 15.39 7.52 12.08
N LYS A 125 16.69 7.16 12.09
CA LYS A 125 17.22 5.92 12.67
C LYS A 125 16.47 4.67 12.17
N GLY A 126 16.08 4.66 10.90
CA GLY A 126 15.29 3.61 10.27
C GLY A 126 13.78 3.59 10.58
N ASP A 127 13.26 4.42 11.50
CA ASP A 127 11.83 4.44 11.85
C ASP A 127 11.01 5.40 10.98
N LEU A 128 10.79 5.00 9.72
CA LEU A 128 9.99 5.78 8.77
C LEU A 128 8.52 5.92 9.19
N VAL A 129 8.00 4.99 10.02
CA VAL A 129 6.62 5.07 10.55
C VAL A 129 6.48 6.31 11.45
N THR A 130 7.46 6.58 12.30
CA THR A 130 7.48 7.81 13.10
C THR A 130 7.65 9.06 12.23
N ALA A 131 8.42 8.98 11.15
CA ALA A 131 8.55 10.08 10.19
C ALA A 131 7.18 10.46 9.58
N PHE A 132 6.40 9.50 9.08
CA PHE A 132 5.05 9.74 8.58
C PHE A 132 4.09 10.23 9.68
N LYS A 133 4.17 9.65 10.89
CA LYS A 133 3.38 10.05 12.04
C LYS A 133 3.51 11.56 12.33
N SER A 134 4.69 12.14 12.16
CA SER A 134 4.91 13.58 12.39
C SER A 134 4.03 14.48 11.50
N PHE A 135 3.76 14.06 10.25
CA PHE A 135 2.84 14.77 9.35
C PHE A 135 1.37 14.54 9.72
N GLN A 136 1.08 13.43 10.39
CA GLN A 136 -0.23 13.18 10.99
C GLN A 136 -0.47 14.03 12.24
N GLU A 137 0.57 14.35 12.99
CA GLU A 137 0.50 15.26 14.13
C GLU A 137 0.34 16.71 13.69
N SER A 138 0.97 17.12 12.58
CA SER A 138 0.75 18.45 11.99
C SER A 138 -0.52 18.57 11.14
N ASN A 139 -1.39 17.55 11.13
CA ASN A 139 -2.65 17.51 10.36
C ASN A 139 -2.46 17.72 8.85
N ASN A 140 -1.28 17.44 8.30
CA ASN A 140 -1.03 17.46 6.85
C ASN A 140 -1.35 16.11 6.20
N LEU A 141 -1.15 15.03 6.94
CA LEU A 141 -1.46 13.67 6.53
C LEU A 141 -2.53 13.09 7.45
N GLU A 142 -3.54 12.42 6.92
CA GLU A 142 -4.38 11.51 7.70
C GLU A 142 -3.96 10.08 7.39
N ILE A 143 -3.45 9.37 8.39
CA ILE A 143 -3.03 7.97 8.24
C ILE A 143 -4.20 7.06 8.62
N ILE A 144 -4.64 6.20 7.73
CA ILE A 144 -5.72 5.23 7.97
C ILE A 144 -5.17 3.79 8.07
N THR A 145 -5.91 2.92 8.75
CA THR A 145 -5.57 1.49 8.86
C THR A 145 -6.12 0.69 7.66
N CYS A 146 -5.92 -0.62 7.69
CA CYS A 146 -6.47 -1.59 6.74
C CYS A 146 -6.95 -2.84 7.49
N GLY A 147 -7.34 -3.92 6.80
CA GLY A 147 -7.41 -5.25 7.43
C GLY A 147 -6.03 -5.72 7.88
N ALA A 148 -5.97 -6.48 8.98
CA ALA A 148 -4.73 -6.89 9.65
C ALA A 148 -3.67 -7.41 8.67
N THR A 149 -4.05 -8.28 7.75
CA THR A 149 -3.12 -8.82 6.74
C THR A 149 -3.61 -8.55 5.33
N HIS A 150 -4.37 -7.47 5.14
CA HIS A 150 -5.02 -7.17 3.87
C HIS A 150 -5.93 -8.33 3.40
N GLY A 151 -6.62 -8.96 4.35
CA GLY A 151 -7.48 -10.11 4.05
C GLY A 151 -8.72 -9.75 3.23
N TYR A 152 -9.05 -10.55 2.21
CA TYR A 152 -10.19 -10.27 1.33
C TYR A 152 -11.55 -10.53 2.01
N LEU A 153 -12.06 -9.54 2.74
CA LEU A 153 -13.17 -9.66 3.69
C LEU A 153 -14.46 -10.29 3.11
N PRO A 154 -14.91 -9.97 1.87
CA PRO A 154 -16.14 -10.57 1.32
C PRO A 154 -16.10 -12.10 1.22
N LEU A 155 -14.90 -12.69 1.06
CA LEU A 155 -14.73 -14.14 0.97
C LEU A 155 -14.58 -14.82 2.34
N MET A 156 -14.54 -14.03 3.41
CA MET A 156 -14.57 -14.49 4.80
C MET A 156 -15.95 -14.32 5.44
N LYS A 157 -16.94 -13.74 4.75
CA LYS A 157 -18.25 -13.34 5.31
C LYS A 157 -19.00 -14.45 6.06
N THR A 158 -18.80 -15.72 5.68
CA THR A 158 -19.41 -16.88 6.35
C THR A 158 -18.86 -17.11 7.77
N TYR A 159 -17.68 -16.55 8.05
CA TYR A 159 -16.97 -16.59 9.34
C TYR A 159 -16.78 -15.16 9.87
N PRO A 160 -17.83 -14.52 10.41
CA PRO A 160 -17.78 -13.13 10.86
C PRO A 160 -16.67 -12.86 11.90
N GLN A 161 -16.29 -13.86 12.70
CA GLN A 161 -15.18 -13.77 13.66
C GLN A 161 -13.82 -13.57 12.96
N ALA A 162 -13.63 -14.15 11.77
CA ALA A 162 -12.40 -13.93 10.98
C ALA A 162 -12.35 -12.51 10.40
N VAL A 163 -13.50 -11.98 9.95
CA VAL A 163 -13.61 -10.58 9.53
C VAL A 163 -13.35 -9.65 10.71
N TRP A 164 -13.95 -9.92 11.87
CA TRP A 164 -13.74 -9.15 13.09
C TRP A 164 -12.28 -9.17 13.54
N ALA A 165 -11.61 -10.33 13.50
CA ALA A 165 -10.19 -10.43 13.82
C ALA A 165 -9.31 -9.57 12.88
N GLN A 166 -9.61 -9.53 11.57
CA GLN A 166 -8.92 -8.65 10.62
C GLN A 166 -9.08 -7.17 10.99
N LEU A 167 -10.25 -6.75 11.49
CA LEU A 167 -10.51 -5.35 11.85
C LEU A 167 -9.91 -4.99 13.22
N GLN A 168 -10.16 -5.79 14.24
CA GLN A 168 -9.78 -5.51 15.62
C GLN A 168 -8.24 -5.51 15.77
N VAL A 169 -7.56 -6.53 15.23
CA VAL A 169 -6.10 -6.61 15.29
C VAL A 169 -5.46 -5.43 14.56
N ALA A 170 -6.04 -4.98 13.44
CA ALA A 170 -5.53 -3.82 12.72
C ALA A 170 -5.72 -2.50 13.46
N CYS A 171 -6.83 -2.34 14.20
CA CYS A 171 -7.06 -1.15 15.01
C CYS A 171 -6.12 -1.09 16.21
N GLU A 172 -5.94 -2.22 16.91
CA GLU A 172 -5.00 -2.36 18.02
C GLU A 172 -3.56 -2.13 17.55
N HIS A 173 -3.16 -2.73 16.43
CA HIS A 173 -1.83 -2.54 15.84
C HIS A 173 -1.59 -1.09 15.42
N TYR A 174 -2.60 -0.43 14.83
CA TYR A 174 -2.50 0.98 14.50
C TYR A 174 -2.28 1.83 15.76
N GLU A 175 -3.08 1.62 16.81
CA GLU A 175 -2.97 2.38 18.05
C GLU A 175 -1.60 2.21 18.72
N GLN A 176 -1.05 1.00 18.71
CA GLN A 176 0.30 0.71 19.21
C GLN A 176 1.39 1.50 18.46
N ASN A 177 1.23 1.74 17.16
CA ASN A 177 2.26 2.37 16.34
C ASN A 177 2.08 3.89 16.20
N PHE A 178 0.85 4.39 16.19
CA PHE A 178 0.51 5.80 15.98
C PHE A 178 0.03 6.52 17.24
N GLY A 179 -0.19 5.80 18.35
CA GLY A 179 -0.55 6.37 19.66
C GLY A 179 -1.98 6.91 19.76
N ARG A 180 -2.85 6.56 18.81
CA ARG A 180 -4.28 6.90 18.78
C ARG A 180 -5.04 5.86 17.94
N PRO A 181 -6.35 5.63 18.18
CA PRO A 181 -7.14 4.74 17.34
C PRO A 181 -7.32 5.32 15.92
N PRO A 182 -7.38 4.47 14.88
CA PRO A 182 -7.65 4.92 13.52
C PRO A 182 -9.11 5.35 13.36
N LYS A 183 -9.34 6.42 12.58
CA LYS A 183 -10.71 6.87 12.25
C LYS A 183 -11.21 6.31 10.93
N GLY A 184 -10.31 6.12 9.97
CA GLY A 184 -10.61 5.58 8.66
C GLY A 184 -10.00 4.20 8.46
N ILE A 185 -10.55 3.46 7.51
CA ILE A 185 -9.99 2.21 7.02
C ILE A 185 -9.98 2.19 5.49
N TRP A 186 -8.87 1.74 4.93
CA TRP A 186 -8.85 1.20 3.58
C TRP A 186 -9.33 -0.26 3.65
N LEU A 187 -10.51 -0.57 3.12
CA LEU A 187 -10.91 -1.97 3.02
C LEU A 187 -9.96 -2.65 2.03
N PRO A 188 -9.42 -3.85 2.34
CA PRO A 188 -8.57 -4.57 1.40
C PRO A 188 -9.23 -4.63 0.03
N GLU A 189 -8.58 -4.07 -0.98
CA GLU A 189 -9.08 -3.99 -2.36
C GLU A 189 -10.39 -3.18 -2.57
N CYS A 190 -10.69 -2.26 -1.66
CA CYS A 190 -12.00 -1.61 -1.55
C CYS A 190 -13.16 -2.64 -1.55
N ALA A 191 -12.90 -3.87 -1.09
CA ALA A 191 -13.78 -5.01 -1.19
C ALA A 191 -14.84 -4.96 -0.08
N TYR A 192 -16.00 -4.44 -0.43
CA TYR A 192 -17.14 -4.25 0.47
C TYR A 192 -18.23 -5.30 0.21
N TYR A 193 -18.93 -5.71 1.28
CA TYR A 193 -20.18 -6.47 1.22
C TYR A 193 -21.19 -5.90 2.23
N GLU A 194 -22.48 -6.02 1.93
CA GLU A 194 -23.56 -5.46 2.77
C GLU A 194 -23.52 -6.03 4.20
N GLY A 195 -23.56 -5.15 5.21
CA GLY A 195 -23.49 -5.49 6.63
C GLY A 195 -22.12 -5.30 7.28
N LEU A 196 -21.04 -5.16 6.49
CA LEU A 196 -19.68 -4.94 7.01
C LEU A 196 -19.58 -3.65 7.86
N GLU A 197 -20.35 -2.62 7.50
CA GLU A 197 -20.38 -1.31 8.17
C GLU A 197 -20.72 -1.38 9.67
N ARG A 198 -21.41 -2.44 10.12
CA ARG A 198 -21.69 -2.64 11.55
C ARG A 198 -20.42 -3.01 12.31
N MET A 199 -19.66 -3.97 11.80
CA MET A 199 -18.37 -4.35 12.39
C MET A 199 -17.38 -3.19 12.34
N LEU A 200 -17.37 -2.40 11.27
CA LEU A 200 -16.55 -1.19 11.19
C LEU A 200 -16.92 -0.19 12.30
N ALA A 201 -18.22 0.06 12.50
CA ALA A 201 -18.70 0.97 13.54
C ALA A 201 -18.33 0.48 14.95
N ASP A 202 -18.52 -0.81 15.22
CA ASP A 202 -18.23 -1.48 16.49
C ASP A 202 -16.72 -1.48 16.79
N ALA A 203 -15.86 -1.58 15.78
CA ALA A 203 -14.40 -1.41 15.89
C ALA A 203 -13.95 0.06 16.07
N GLY A 204 -14.88 1.02 16.08
CA GLY A 204 -14.58 2.44 16.24
C GLY A 204 -14.22 3.19 14.95
N LEU A 205 -14.24 2.52 13.79
CA LEU A 205 -13.98 3.12 12.49
C LEU A 205 -15.19 3.98 12.06
N ARG A 206 -14.90 5.07 11.35
CA ARG A 206 -15.87 6.13 11.01
C ARG A 206 -16.02 6.35 9.52
N TYR A 207 -15.08 5.90 8.70
CA TYR A 207 -15.23 5.91 7.26
C TYR A 207 -14.39 4.85 6.55
N PHE A 208 -14.80 4.52 5.33
CA PHE A 208 -14.03 3.68 4.41
C PHE A 208 -14.21 4.10 2.96
N LEU A 209 -13.39 3.51 2.07
CA LEU A 209 -13.43 3.72 0.64
C LEU A 209 -14.03 2.51 -0.10
N THR A 210 -14.73 2.78 -1.20
CA THR A 210 -15.31 1.80 -2.13
C THR A 210 -14.99 2.19 -3.57
N ASP A 211 -15.17 1.27 -4.50
CA ASP A 211 -15.20 1.66 -5.91
C ASP A 211 -16.41 2.54 -6.22
N GLY A 212 -16.31 3.36 -7.28
CA GLY A 212 -17.36 4.30 -7.64
C GLY A 212 -18.74 3.65 -7.81
N HIS A 213 -18.80 2.43 -8.37
CA HIS A 213 -20.07 1.72 -8.53
C HIS A 213 -20.72 1.28 -7.21
N GLY A 214 -19.94 1.09 -6.14
CA GLY A 214 -20.44 0.80 -4.80
C GLY A 214 -21.35 1.92 -4.27
N ILE A 215 -21.03 3.17 -4.62
CA ILE A 215 -21.88 4.34 -4.34
C ILE A 215 -22.97 4.52 -5.41
N LEU A 216 -22.62 4.46 -6.70
CA LEU A 216 -23.57 4.75 -7.77
C LEU A 216 -24.80 3.82 -7.75
N TYR A 217 -24.62 2.57 -7.28
CA TYR A 217 -25.68 1.58 -7.13
C TYR A 217 -26.23 1.45 -5.69
N ALA A 218 -25.86 2.36 -4.78
CA ALA A 218 -26.37 2.35 -3.41
C ALA A 218 -27.89 2.61 -3.36
N ARG A 219 -28.51 2.22 -2.23
CA ARG A 219 -29.98 2.29 -2.03
C ARG A 219 -30.33 3.11 -0.78
N PRO A 220 -31.16 4.17 -0.87
CA PRO A 220 -31.62 4.80 -2.11
C PRO A 220 -30.45 5.36 -2.94
N ARG A 221 -30.69 5.64 -4.23
CA ARG A 221 -29.65 6.17 -5.11
C ARG A 221 -29.08 7.48 -4.55
N PRO A 222 -27.76 7.61 -4.38
CA PRO A 222 -27.15 8.84 -3.89
C PRO A 222 -27.39 10.00 -4.85
N ARG A 223 -27.88 11.12 -4.31
CA ARG A 223 -28.24 12.32 -5.08
C ARG A 223 -27.06 12.93 -5.81
N TYR A 224 -25.86 12.85 -5.23
CA TYR A 224 -24.65 13.51 -5.72
C TYR A 224 -23.61 12.52 -6.29
N GLY A 225 -24.02 11.27 -6.58
CA GLY A 225 -23.10 10.24 -7.07
C GLY A 225 -21.91 10.03 -6.12
N THR A 226 -20.71 9.88 -6.69
CA THR A 226 -19.44 9.73 -5.95
C THR A 226 -18.86 11.04 -5.42
N TYR A 227 -19.46 12.19 -5.78
CA TYR A 227 -18.91 13.52 -5.48
C TYR A 227 -19.31 14.08 -4.11
N ALA A 228 -20.00 13.28 -3.30
CA ALA A 228 -20.19 13.47 -1.88
C ALA A 228 -20.25 12.10 -1.20
N PRO A 229 -19.71 11.93 0.02
CA PRO A 229 -19.85 10.69 0.74
C PRO A 229 -21.30 10.43 1.12
N ILE A 230 -21.60 9.17 1.38
CA ILE A 230 -22.86 8.73 2.01
C ILE A 230 -22.59 8.29 3.45
N PHE A 231 -23.61 8.30 4.29
CA PHE A 231 -23.60 7.58 5.56
C PHE A 231 -24.35 6.26 5.42
N THR A 232 -23.84 5.23 6.05
CA THR A 232 -24.59 4.01 6.30
C THR A 232 -25.55 4.19 7.48
N GLU A 233 -26.47 3.25 7.70
CA GLU A 233 -27.39 3.27 8.85
C GLU A 233 -26.64 3.23 10.21
N THR A 234 -25.41 2.69 10.22
CA THR A 234 -24.55 2.64 11.41
C THR A 234 -23.78 3.95 11.64
N GLY A 235 -23.89 4.92 10.73
CA GLY A 235 -23.20 6.21 10.79
C GLY A 235 -21.77 6.20 10.23
N VAL A 236 -21.30 5.06 9.68
CA VAL A 236 -19.99 4.98 9.00
C VAL A 236 -20.11 5.62 7.62
N ALA A 237 -19.19 6.52 7.29
CA ALA A 237 -19.15 7.19 5.99
C ALA A 237 -18.51 6.34 4.91
N VAL A 238 -18.99 6.48 3.68
CA VAL A 238 -18.47 5.77 2.51
C VAL A 238 -18.07 6.78 1.45
N PHE A 239 -16.80 6.71 1.04
CA PHE A 239 -16.27 7.47 -0.08
C PHE A 239 -16.16 6.58 -1.32
N GLY A 240 -16.47 7.13 -2.48
CA GLY A 240 -16.41 6.42 -3.76
C GLY A 240 -15.31 7.00 -4.60
N ARG A 241 -14.51 6.13 -5.22
CA ARG A 241 -13.49 6.51 -6.19
C ARG A 241 -14.09 7.32 -7.35
N ASP A 242 -13.44 8.43 -7.71
CA ASP A 242 -13.76 9.17 -8.92
C ASP A 242 -13.15 8.52 -10.17
N HIS A 243 -14.00 8.22 -11.15
CA HIS A 243 -13.60 7.52 -12.38
C HIS A 243 -12.67 8.37 -13.27
N GLU A 244 -12.95 9.68 -13.39
CA GLU A 244 -12.22 10.58 -14.28
C GLU A 244 -10.76 10.76 -13.82
N SER A 245 -10.55 10.94 -12.51
CA SER A 245 -9.20 11.05 -11.95
C SER A 245 -8.42 9.74 -12.03
N SER A 246 -9.07 8.59 -11.81
CA SER A 246 -8.41 7.29 -11.97
C SER A 246 -7.89 7.08 -13.39
N GLN A 247 -8.70 7.35 -14.42
CA GLN A 247 -8.30 7.08 -15.82
C GLN A 247 -7.05 7.87 -16.24
N GLN A 248 -6.90 9.11 -15.77
CA GLN A 248 -5.78 10.01 -16.10
C GLN A 248 -4.43 9.55 -15.56
N VAL A 249 -4.41 8.77 -14.47
CA VAL A 249 -3.17 8.33 -13.83
C VAL A 249 -2.95 6.83 -14.03
N TRP A 250 -3.98 5.99 -13.83
CA TRP A 250 -3.84 4.53 -13.87
C TRP A 250 -3.69 3.92 -15.26
N SER A 251 -4.10 4.63 -16.32
CA SER A 251 -4.05 4.02 -17.65
C SER A 251 -2.62 4.00 -18.18
N SER A 252 -2.10 2.80 -18.47
CA SER A 252 -0.85 2.65 -19.24
C SER A 252 -0.97 3.16 -20.68
N GLU A 253 -2.19 3.18 -21.25
CA GLU A 253 -2.48 3.63 -22.61
C GLU A 253 -2.87 5.11 -22.73
N VAL A 254 -3.41 5.77 -21.71
CA VAL A 254 -3.79 7.20 -21.81
C VAL A 254 -3.36 8.03 -20.61
N GLY A 255 -2.80 7.41 -19.58
CA GLY A 255 -2.40 8.07 -18.36
C GLY A 255 -0.98 8.62 -18.41
N TYR A 256 -0.70 9.53 -17.47
CA TYR A 256 0.58 10.23 -17.37
C TYR A 256 1.81 9.31 -17.29
N PRO A 257 1.82 8.19 -16.52
CA PRO A 257 3.01 7.34 -16.38
C PRO A 257 3.58 6.79 -17.69
N GLY A 258 2.77 6.72 -18.76
CA GLY A 258 3.21 6.22 -20.06
C GLY A 258 3.92 7.24 -20.96
N ALA A 259 4.27 8.42 -20.46
CA ALA A 259 4.91 9.46 -21.26
C ALA A 259 6.34 9.11 -21.67
N ALA A 260 6.73 9.54 -22.87
CA ALA A 260 7.99 9.18 -23.51
C ALA A 260 9.23 9.66 -22.73
N GLU A 261 9.09 10.73 -21.95
CA GLU A 261 10.12 11.36 -21.15
C GLU A 261 10.44 10.58 -19.86
N TYR A 262 9.50 9.78 -19.36
CA TYR A 262 9.63 9.10 -18.07
C TYR A 262 10.51 7.86 -18.11
N ARG A 263 11.08 7.52 -16.94
CA ARG A 263 11.96 6.37 -16.74
C ARG A 263 11.30 5.07 -17.17
N GLU A 264 12.01 4.27 -17.96
CA GLU A 264 11.58 2.94 -18.38
C GLU A 264 11.78 1.93 -17.23
N PHE A 265 10.67 1.37 -16.74
CA PHE A 265 10.71 0.44 -15.61
C PHE A 265 11.41 -0.88 -15.94
N TYR A 266 11.27 -1.38 -17.18
CA TYR A 266 11.72 -2.72 -17.56
C TYR A 266 13.16 -2.78 -18.09
N LYS A 267 13.88 -1.65 -18.08
CA LYS A 267 15.25 -1.56 -18.59
C LYS A 267 16.21 -1.13 -17.49
N ASP A 268 16.87 -2.12 -16.91
CA ASP A 268 17.63 -2.00 -15.66
C ASP A 268 19.05 -2.54 -15.84
N LEU A 269 20.01 -1.89 -15.18
CA LEU A 269 21.43 -2.19 -15.26
C LEU A 269 21.75 -3.66 -14.90
N GLY A 270 20.95 -4.28 -14.03
CA GLY A 270 21.03 -5.69 -13.66
C GLY A 270 20.87 -6.65 -14.85
N TRP A 271 20.20 -6.22 -15.91
CA TRP A 271 20.05 -6.97 -17.16
C TRP A 271 21.04 -6.55 -18.24
N GLU A 272 21.42 -5.27 -18.28
CA GLU A 272 22.21 -4.70 -19.39
C GLU A 272 23.73 -4.81 -19.19
N ALA A 273 24.21 -4.66 -17.94
CA ALA A 273 25.63 -4.62 -17.67
C ALA A 273 26.32 -5.97 -17.97
N GLU A 274 27.62 -5.92 -18.27
CA GLU A 274 28.47 -7.12 -18.39
C GLU A 274 28.35 -8.02 -17.16
N TYR A 275 28.26 -9.33 -17.39
CA TYR A 275 27.90 -10.28 -16.34
C TYR A 275 28.87 -10.27 -15.16
N GLU A 276 30.18 -10.36 -15.42
CA GLU A 276 31.18 -10.40 -14.33
C GLU A 276 31.22 -9.10 -13.51
N TYR A 277 30.89 -7.96 -14.12
CA TYR A 277 30.79 -6.66 -13.43
C TYR A 277 29.58 -6.62 -12.49
N ILE A 278 28.41 -7.05 -12.96
CA ILE A 278 27.16 -6.92 -12.20
C ILE A 278 26.89 -8.07 -11.24
N LYS A 279 27.62 -9.19 -11.40
CA LYS A 279 27.49 -10.41 -10.60
C LYS A 279 27.43 -10.19 -9.08
N PRO A 280 28.19 -9.26 -8.46
CA PRO A 280 28.11 -9.02 -7.01
C PRO A 280 26.78 -8.39 -6.54
N TYR A 281 26.01 -7.78 -7.46
CA TYR A 281 24.82 -6.99 -7.16
C TYR A 281 23.50 -7.68 -7.58
N ILE A 282 23.59 -8.81 -8.29
CA ILE A 282 22.43 -9.65 -8.67
C ILE A 282 22.22 -10.79 -7.67
N MET A 283 21.38 -11.77 -7.99
CA MET A 283 21.09 -12.88 -7.08
C MET A 283 22.36 -13.68 -6.77
N PRO A 284 22.55 -14.18 -5.53
CA PRO A 284 23.73 -14.96 -5.14
C PRO A 284 23.97 -16.23 -5.98
N ASN A 285 22.92 -16.77 -6.61
CA ASN A 285 23.00 -17.90 -7.52
C ASN A 285 23.43 -17.52 -8.96
N GLY A 286 23.73 -16.24 -9.21
CA GLY A 286 24.12 -15.70 -10.51
C GLY A 286 22.96 -15.35 -11.44
N GLN A 287 21.70 -15.53 -11.03
CA GLN A 287 20.56 -15.09 -11.84
C GLN A 287 20.45 -13.56 -11.83
N ARG A 288 20.24 -12.98 -13.02
CA ARG A 288 19.99 -11.54 -13.17
C ARG A 288 18.64 -11.16 -12.58
N LYS A 289 18.55 -9.93 -12.09
CA LYS A 289 17.36 -9.30 -11.52
C LYS A 289 17.43 -7.80 -11.76
N ASN A 290 16.34 -7.10 -11.48
CA ASN A 290 16.40 -5.64 -11.35
C ASN A 290 17.24 -5.27 -10.11
N ILE A 291 17.98 -4.18 -10.22
CA ILE A 291 18.76 -3.62 -9.10
C ILE A 291 18.35 -2.19 -8.76
N GLY A 292 17.51 -1.53 -9.57
CA GLY A 292 16.97 -0.20 -9.29
C GLY A 292 17.69 0.95 -10.01
N ILE A 293 18.81 0.68 -10.68
CA ILE A 293 19.52 1.67 -11.51
C ILE A 293 19.08 1.49 -12.97
N LYS A 294 18.31 2.47 -13.47
CA LYS A 294 17.66 2.43 -14.79
C LYS A 294 17.95 3.70 -15.57
N TYR A 295 18.67 3.59 -16.69
CA TYR A 295 19.18 4.75 -17.44
C TYR A 295 18.37 5.14 -18.67
N HIS A 296 17.26 4.46 -18.92
CA HIS A 296 16.48 4.62 -20.14
C HIS A 296 15.11 5.21 -19.86
N LYS A 297 14.53 5.86 -20.86
CA LYS A 297 13.17 6.38 -20.83
C LYS A 297 12.24 5.58 -21.73
N ILE A 298 10.94 5.69 -21.49
CA ILE A 298 9.90 4.99 -22.25
C ILE A 298 10.02 5.27 -23.75
N THR A 299 10.44 6.48 -24.14
CA THR A 299 10.78 6.91 -25.52
C THR A 299 9.59 6.97 -26.49
N GLY A 300 8.76 5.95 -26.53
CA GLY A 300 7.62 5.83 -27.43
C GLY A 300 6.91 4.49 -27.26
N ARG A 301 5.69 4.40 -27.76
CA ARG A 301 4.87 3.18 -27.70
C ARG A 301 5.28 2.19 -28.78
N GLY A 302 5.22 0.91 -28.44
CA GLY A 302 5.51 -0.18 -29.38
C GLY A 302 6.99 -0.36 -29.73
N LEU A 303 7.89 0.43 -29.14
CA LEU A 303 9.34 0.29 -29.31
C LEU A 303 9.89 -0.83 -28.45
N GLY A 304 10.82 -1.61 -28.99
CA GLY A 304 11.53 -2.63 -28.22
C GLY A 304 12.50 -2.01 -27.21
N LEU A 305 12.96 -2.80 -26.24
CA LEU A 305 13.91 -2.33 -25.20
C LEU A 305 15.24 -1.83 -25.80
N GLY A 306 15.69 -2.37 -26.93
CA GLY A 306 16.89 -1.93 -27.62
C GLY A 306 16.78 -0.53 -28.26
N GLU A 307 15.57 -0.03 -28.49
CA GLU A 307 15.30 1.26 -29.15
C GLU A 307 15.03 2.39 -28.14
N LYS A 308 14.99 2.07 -26.85
CA LYS A 308 14.78 3.04 -25.77
C LYS A 308 15.96 3.99 -25.69
N ALA A 309 15.70 5.29 -25.73
CA ALA A 309 16.69 6.34 -25.57
C ALA A 309 17.06 6.53 -24.09
N LEU A 310 18.18 7.23 -23.86
CA LEU A 310 18.62 7.57 -22.52
C LEU A 310 17.63 8.51 -21.83
N TYR A 311 17.46 8.28 -20.53
CA TYR A 311 16.66 9.10 -19.64
C TYR A 311 17.31 10.47 -19.41
N ASP A 312 16.50 11.47 -19.10
CA ASP A 312 16.98 12.80 -18.72
C ASP A 312 16.09 13.34 -17.58
N PRO A 313 16.58 13.33 -16.33
CA PRO A 313 15.84 13.81 -15.17
C PRO A 313 15.31 15.24 -15.31
N TYR A 314 15.97 16.12 -16.09
CA TYR A 314 15.50 17.47 -16.31
C TYR A 314 14.18 17.47 -17.09
N TRP A 315 14.15 16.82 -18.25
CA TRP A 315 12.95 16.77 -19.10
C TRP A 315 11.80 16.00 -18.46
N ALA A 316 12.13 14.93 -17.73
CA ALA A 316 11.15 14.16 -16.99
C ALA A 316 10.48 14.99 -15.87
N ARG A 317 11.26 15.84 -15.19
CA ARG A 317 10.75 16.77 -14.18
C ARG A 317 9.85 17.84 -14.78
N GLU A 318 10.23 18.44 -15.91
CA GLU A 318 9.36 19.36 -16.65
C GLU A 318 8.05 18.69 -17.06
N LYS A 319 8.12 17.43 -17.52
CA LYS A 319 6.94 16.66 -17.89
C LYS A 319 6.03 16.36 -16.71
N ALA A 320 6.58 16.04 -15.54
CA ALA A 320 5.83 15.89 -14.30
C ALA A 320 5.12 17.19 -13.88
N ALA A 321 5.77 18.34 -14.05
CA ALA A 321 5.15 19.64 -13.79
C ALA A 321 4.00 19.95 -14.77
N GLU A 322 4.15 19.62 -16.06
CA GLU A 322 3.11 19.73 -17.09
C GLU A 322 1.90 18.85 -16.75
N HIS A 323 2.13 17.57 -16.41
CA HIS A 323 1.06 16.65 -16.05
C HIS A 323 0.35 17.06 -14.75
N ALA A 324 1.08 17.56 -13.75
CA ALA A 324 0.47 18.09 -12.53
C ALA A 324 -0.42 19.31 -12.82
N ALA A 325 0.01 20.21 -13.72
CA ALA A 325 -0.81 21.33 -14.17
C ALA A 325 -2.06 20.87 -14.94
N ASN A 326 -1.93 19.86 -15.80
CA ASN A 326 -3.05 19.28 -16.52
C ASN A 326 -4.07 18.62 -15.56
N PHE A 327 -3.61 17.83 -14.59
CA PHE A 327 -4.48 17.21 -13.59
C PHE A 327 -5.21 18.27 -12.77
N MET A 328 -4.50 19.30 -12.28
CA MET A 328 -5.10 20.43 -11.56
C MET A 328 -6.18 21.11 -12.41
N PHE A 329 -5.86 21.47 -13.66
CA PHE A 329 -6.80 22.11 -14.59
C PHE A 329 -8.06 21.27 -14.78
N ASN A 330 -7.93 19.97 -15.01
CA ASN A 330 -9.07 19.07 -15.17
C ASN A 330 -9.93 19.01 -13.90
N ARG A 331 -9.30 18.97 -12.72
CA ARG A 331 -10.01 19.02 -11.43
C ARG A 331 -10.72 20.36 -11.21
N GLU A 332 -10.15 21.48 -11.65
CA GLU A 332 -10.86 22.77 -11.62
C GLU A 332 -12.12 22.75 -12.49
N GLN A 333 -12.02 22.25 -13.73
CA GLN A 333 -13.17 22.18 -14.64
C GLN A 333 -14.24 21.25 -14.08
N GLN A 334 -13.83 20.09 -13.56
CA GLN A 334 -14.72 19.11 -12.94
C GLN A 334 -15.43 19.72 -11.73
N VAL A 335 -14.72 20.39 -10.83
CA VAL A 335 -15.30 21.05 -9.64
C VAL A 335 -16.25 22.19 -10.04
N ARG A 336 -15.89 23.03 -11.02
CA ARG A 336 -16.78 24.11 -11.51
C ARG A 336 -18.08 23.55 -12.07
N HIS A 337 -17.99 22.51 -12.90
CA HIS A 337 -19.16 21.85 -13.47
C HIS A 337 -20.05 21.26 -12.36
N LEU A 338 -19.45 20.48 -11.46
CA LEU A 338 -20.15 19.83 -10.36
C LEU A 338 -20.79 20.83 -9.42
N TYR A 339 -20.11 21.92 -9.07
CA TYR A 339 -20.68 22.98 -8.23
C TYR A 339 -21.89 23.66 -8.87
N GLY A 340 -21.92 23.79 -10.20
CA GLY A 340 -23.07 24.35 -10.93
C GLY A 340 -24.32 23.44 -10.90
N VAL A 341 -24.14 22.14 -10.74
CA VAL A 341 -25.25 21.15 -10.75
C VAL A 341 -25.57 20.57 -9.37
N MET A 342 -24.63 20.67 -8.42
CA MET A 342 -24.79 20.21 -7.05
C MET A 342 -25.22 21.37 -6.15
N GLN A 343 -26.09 21.09 -5.19
CA GLN A 343 -26.51 22.08 -4.17
C GLN A 343 -25.54 22.13 -2.98
N ARG A 344 -24.29 21.69 -3.18
CA ARG A 344 -23.22 21.63 -2.18
C ARG A 344 -21.85 21.59 -2.87
N SER A 345 -20.81 21.91 -2.13
CA SER A 345 -19.42 21.77 -2.57
C SER A 345 -19.09 20.31 -2.91
N PRO A 346 -18.66 19.99 -4.14
CA PRO A 346 -18.25 18.64 -4.53
C PRO A 346 -16.93 18.24 -3.88
N LEU A 347 -16.76 16.95 -3.67
CA LEU A 347 -15.51 16.31 -3.29
C LEU A 347 -15.09 15.32 -4.37
N VAL A 348 -13.91 15.51 -4.94
CA VAL A 348 -13.29 14.55 -5.85
C VAL A 348 -12.33 13.69 -5.04
N VAL A 349 -12.58 12.38 -4.95
CA VAL A 349 -11.72 11.42 -4.23
C VAL A 349 -10.90 10.63 -5.24
N SER A 350 -9.57 10.77 -5.16
CA SER A 350 -8.61 10.18 -6.09
C SER A 350 -7.68 9.20 -5.34
N PRO A 351 -8.09 7.94 -5.18
CA PRO A 351 -7.28 6.90 -4.56
C PRO A 351 -6.34 6.20 -5.56
N TYR A 352 -5.11 5.92 -5.12
CA TYR A 352 -4.07 5.23 -5.88
C TYR A 352 -3.22 4.36 -4.95
N ASP A 353 -2.58 3.32 -5.48
CA ASP A 353 -1.50 2.65 -4.75
C ASP A 353 -0.34 3.62 -4.53
N ALA A 354 0.28 3.59 -3.35
CA ALA A 354 1.37 4.51 -3.03
C ALA A 354 2.59 4.21 -3.91
N GLU A 355 2.87 2.94 -4.14
CA GLU A 355 3.99 2.44 -4.94
C GLU A 355 3.85 2.78 -6.43
N LEU A 356 2.68 3.26 -6.87
CA LEU A 356 2.56 3.91 -8.17
C LEU A 356 3.50 5.11 -8.24
N PHE A 357 3.58 5.91 -7.18
CA PHE A 357 4.35 7.14 -7.15
C PHE A 357 5.78 6.90 -6.69
N GLY A 358 6.62 6.50 -7.64
CA GLY A 358 8.07 6.40 -7.48
C GLY A 358 8.61 5.05 -7.90
N HIS A 359 7.93 3.96 -7.56
CA HIS A 359 8.36 2.63 -8.00
C HIS A 359 7.94 2.35 -9.45
N TRP A 360 6.63 2.26 -9.72
CA TRP A 360 6.11 2.01 -11.07
C TRP A 360 6.24 3.23 -11.98
N TRP A 361 5.94 4.41 -11.45
CA TRP A 361 6.14 5.70 -12.11
C TRP A 361 7.14 6.53 -11.32
N TYR A 362 8.39 6.54 -11.79
CA TYR A 362 9.54 7.11 -11.07
C TYR A 362 9.36 8.57 -10.69
N GLU A 363 8.75 9.35 -11.56
CA GLU A 363 8.53 10.78 -11.38
C GLU A 363 7.25 11.09 -10.58
N GLY A 364 6.56 10.06 -10.10
CA GLY A 364 5.33 10.20 -9.33
C GLY A 364 5.45 11.09 -8.06
N PRO A 365 6.51 10.99 -7.24
CA PRO A 365 6.71 11.91 -6.12
C PRO A 365 6.86 13.36 -6.59
N TRP A 366 7.55 13.60 -7.71
CA TRP A 366 7.66 14.95 -8.29
C TRP A 366 6.31 15.45 -8.78
N PHE A 367 5.49 14.59 -9.39
CA PHE A 367 4.11 14.93 -9.74
C PHE A 367 3.28 15.33 -8.52
N ILE A 368 3.38 14.61 -7.39
CA ILE A 368 2.68 14.95 -6.15
C ILE A 368 3.16 16.31 -5.61
N ASP A 369 4.47 16.57 -5.59
CA ASP A 369 5.03 17.86 -5.19
C ASP A 369 4.47 19.01 -6.04
N TYR A 370 4.53 18.88 -7.36
CA TYR A 370 3.99 19.88 -8.28
C TYR A 370 2.49 20.02 -8.16
N LEU A 371 1.73 18.93 -8.01
CA LEU A 371 0.28 18.98 -7.86
C LEU A 371 -0.11 19.76 -6.61
N CYS A 372 0.53 19.50 -5.48
CA CYS A 372 0.29 20.23 -4.23
C CYS A 372 0.63 21.72 -4.38
N ARG A 373 1.80 22.05 -4.93
CA ARG A 373 2.24 23.44 -5.15
C ARG A 373 1.30 24.21 -6.07
N LYS A 374 0.96 23.63 -7.22
CA LYS A 374 0.07 24.25 -8.21
C LYS A 374 -1.34 24.40 -7.66
N SER A 375 -1.86 23.36 -7.00
CA SER A 375 -3.17 23.43 -6.33
C SER A 375 -3.21 24.52 -5.25
N TRP A 376 -2.09 24.81 -4.60
CA TRP A 376 -2.02 25.84 -3.57
C TRP A 376 -1.88 27.27 -4.12
N TYR A 377 -1.01 27.48 -5.11
CA TYR A 377 -0.66 28.83 -5.59
C TYR A 377 -1.38 29.26 -6.87
N ASP A 378 -1.70 28.33 -7.76
CA ASP A 378 -2.06 28.67 -9.15
C ASP A 378 -3.59 28.69 -9.38
N GLN A 379 -4.40 28.32 -8.38
CA GLN A 379 -5.85 28.24 -8.49
C GLN A 379 -6.59 28.54 -7.18
N GLN A 380 -7.89 28.86 -7.25
CA GLN A 380 -8.76 29.13 -6.09
C GLN A 380 -10.10 28.38 -6.14
N THR A 381 -10.27 27.47 -7.09
CA THR A 381 -11.49 26.72 -7.37
C THR A 381 -11.75 25.65 -6.32
N TYR A 382 -10.73 24.87 -5.94
CA TYR A 382 -10.86 23.80 -4.94
C TYR A 382 -9.79 23.92 -3.85
N GLN A 383 -10.01 23.22 -2.73
CA GLN A 383 -9.00 23.00 -1.70
C GLN A 383 -8.62 21.52 -1.64
N MET A 384 -7.34 21.24 -1.48
CA MET A 384 -6.93 19.88 -1.10
C MET A 384 -7.37 19.60 0.33
N THR A 385 -7.86 18.40 0.58
CA THR A 385 -8.33 17.97 1.91
C THR A 385 -8.01 16.50 2.12
N HIS A 386 -8.05 16.06 3.39
CA HIS A 386 -8.10 14.65 3.72
C HIS A 386 -9.52 14.26 4.15
N LEU A 387 -9.82 12.96 4.09
CA LEU A 387 -11.21 12.49 4.21
C LEU A 387 -11.83 12.81 5.59
N ALA A 388 -11.01 12.77 6.65
CA ALA A 388 -11.46 13.10 8.00
C ALA A 388 -11.81 14.59 8.15
N ASP A 389 -11.00 15.50 7.60
CA ASP A 389 -11.28 16.94 7.61
C ASP A 389 -12.55 17.28 6.83
N TYR A 390 -12.75 16.63 5.68
CA TYR A 390 -13.97 16.80 4.92
C TYR A 390 -15.21 16.43 5.74
N LEU A 391 -15.22 15.28 6.44
CA LEU A 391 -16.35 14.88 7.28
C LEU A 391 -16.57 15.80 8.48
N ARG A 392 -15.49 16.34 9.07
CA ARG A 392 -15.61 17.33 10.15
C ARG A 392 -16.27 18.62 9.66
N ALA A 393 -15.90 19.10 8.47
CA ALA A 393 -16.48 20.29 7.87
C ALA A 393 -17.90 20.06 7.33
N HIS A 394 -18.22 18.82 6.93
CA HIS A 394 -19.52 18.45 6.36
C HIS A 394 -20.12 17.27 7.14
N PRO A 395 -20.71 17.52 8.33
CA PRO A 395 -21.18 16.45 9.20
C PRO A 395 -22.50 15.80 8.73
N THR A 396 -23.16 16.35 7.70
CA THR A 396 -24.44 15.83 7.19
C THR A 396 -24.24 15.17 5.83
N GLN A 397 -24.59 13.90 5.72
CA GLN A 397 -24.54 13.13 4.47
C GLN A 397 -25.87 12.40 4.24
N GLN A 398 -26.12 12.02 2.99
CA GLN A 398 -27.28 11.20 2.66
C GLN A 398 -27.08 9.80 3.26
N VAL A 399 -28.12 9.27 3.92
CA VAL A 399 -28.10 7.88 4.40
C VAL A 399 -28.45 6.93 3.25
N CYS A 400 -27.53 6.04 2.91
CA CYS A 400 -27.67 5.03 1.88
C CYS A 400 -27.02 3.69 2.30
N ARG A 401 -27.49 2.60 1.72
CA ARG A 401 -26.85 1.28 1.77
C ARG A 401 -25.97 1.11 0.52
N PRO A 402 -24.63 1.13 0.63
CA PRO A 402 -23.74 0.92 -0.50
C PRO A 402 -23.93 -0.49 -1.11
N SER A 403 -23.64 -0.62 -2.40
CA SER A 403 -23.62 -1.91 -3.08
C SER A 403 -22.29 -2.62 -2.87
N GLN A 404 -22.33 -3.96 -2.92
CA GLN A 404 -21.13 -4.80 -2.98
C GLN A 404 -20.22 -4.36 -4.13
N SER A 405 -18.93 -4.20 -3.83
CA SER A 405 -17.94 -3.69 -4.78
C SER A 405 -16.54 -4.14 -4.40
N SER A 406 -15.62 -4.14 -5.37
CA SER A 406 -14.18 -4.01 -5.16
C SER A 406 -13.63 -3.03 -6.20
N TRP A 407 -12.42 -2.53 -6.01
CA TRP A 407 -11.76 -1.70 -7.03
C TRP A 407 -10.98 -2.52 -8.09
N GLY A 408 -11.05 -3.85 -8.01
CA GLY A 408 -10.36 -4.77 -8.91
C GLY A 408 -11.06 -4.96 -10.26
N TYR A 409 -10.64 -6.00 -11.00
CA TYR A 409 -11.18 -6.29 -12.34
C TYR A 409 -12.70 -6.43 -12.33
N LYS A 410 -13.36 -5.71 -13.26
CA LYS A 410 -14.83 -5.57 -13.39
C LYS A 410 -15.56 -5.07 -12.13
N GLY A 411 -14.84 -4.63 -11.10
CA GLY A 411 -15.42 -4.09 -9.87
C GLY A 411 -15.91 -5.14 -8.85
N PHE A 412 -15.57 -6.42 -9.02
CA PHE A 412 -16.09 -7.50 -8.16
C PHE A 412 -14.98 -8.42 -7.65
N HIS A 413 -15.28 -9.70 -7.41
CA HIS A 413 -14.38 -10.61 -6.69
C HIS A 413 -13.54 -11.51 -7.60
N GLU A 414 -13.69 -11.40 -8.92
CA GLU A 414 -13.11 -12.32 -9.91
C GLU A 414 -11.58 -12.40 -9.84
N TYR A 415 -10.89 -11.34 -9.41
CA TYR A 415 -9.44 -11.37 -9.27
C TYR A 415 -8.97 -12.26 -8.12
N TRP A 416 -9.75 -12.35 -7.05
CA TRP A 416 -9.43 -13.13 -5.84
C TRP A 416 -10.16 -14.46 -5.80
N LEU A 417 -11.26 -14.63 -6.54
CA LEU A 417 -11.98 -15.90 -6.67
C LEU A 417 -12.14 -16.28 -8.14
N ASN A 418 -11.22 -17.11 -8.63
CA ASN A 418 -11.23 -17.70 -9.96
C ASN A 418 -10.54 -19.08 -9.97
N ASP A 419 -10.37 -19.66 -11.14
CA ASP A 419 -9.77 -20.97 -11.37
C ASP A 419 -8.32 -21.11 -10.86
N THR A 420 -7.53 -20.03 -10.82
CA THR A 420 -6.12 -20.10 -10.40
C THR A 420 -5.93 -20.11 -8.88
N ASN A 421 -6.89 -19.56 -8.13
CA ASN A 421 -6.77 -19.36 -6.68
C ASN A 421 -7.92 -19.96 -5.85
N ALA A 422 -9.01 -20.41 -6.45
CA ALA A 422 -10.18 -20.94 -5.72
C ALA A 422 -9.82 -22.10 -4.76
N TRP A 423 -8.76 -22.86 -5.05
CA TRP A 423 -8.31 -23.98 -4.24
C TRP A 423 -7.94 -23.58 -2.80
N ILE A 424 -7.59 -22.31 -2.53
CA ILE A 424 -7.17 -21.87 -1.18
C ILE A 424 -8.35 -21.78 -0.21
N TYR A 425 -9.54 -21.42 -0.69
CA TYR A 425 -10.65 -21.01 0.17
C TYR A 425 -11.20 -22.12 1.08
N PRO A 426 -11.40 -23.37 0.61
CA PRO A 426 -11.79 -24.46 1.51
C PRO A 426 -10.82 -24.64 2.68
N HIS A 427 -9.52 -24.44 2.46
CA HIS A 427 -8.51 -24.54 3.51
C HIS A 427 -8.55 -23.33 4.47
N LEU A 428 -8.69 -22.11 3.94
CA LEU A 428 -8.82 -20.91 4.76
C LEU A 428 -10.08 -20.93 5.62
N HIS A 429 -11.20 -21.38 5.05
CA HIS A 429 -12.47 -21.56 5.77
C HIS A 429 -12.34 -22.62 6.87
N LYS A 430 -11.70 -23.76 6.57
CA LYS A 430 -11.47 -24.79 7.59
C LYS A 430 -10.54 -24.31 8.71
N ALA A 431 -9.54 -23.51 8.37
CA ALA A 431 -8.65 -22.92 9.36
C ALA A 431 -9.38 -21.88 10.22
N ALA A 432 -10.28 -21.07 9.64
CA ALA A 432 -11.13 -20.15 10.40
C ALA A 432 -12.04 -20.88 11.41
N GLU A 433 -12.70 -21.97 11.01
CA GLU A 433 -13.50 -22.80 11.94
C GLU A 433 -12.68 -23.27 13.15
N ARG A 434 -11.49 -23.80 12.87
CA ARG A 434 -10.57 -24.30 13.90
C ARG A 434 -10.08 -23.17 14.80
N MET A 435 -9.81 -21.99 14.26
CA MET A 435 -9.36 -20.86 15.07
C MET A 435 -10.48 -20.34 15.98
N ILE A 436 -11.72 -20.32 15.51
CA ILE A 436 -12.90 -20.00 16.33
C ILE A 436 -13.06 -21.01 17.46
N GLU A 437 -12.85 -22.31 17.19
CA GLU A 437 -12.83 -23.34 18.24
C GLU A 437 -11.72 -23.08 19.28
N LEU A 438 -10.49 -22.79 18.82
CA LEU A 438 -9.37 -22.47 19.72
C LEU A 438 -9.63 -21.22 20.55
N ALA A 439 -10.32 -20.21 19.99
CA ALA A 439 -10.65 -18.97 20.69
C ALA A 439 -11.55 -19.16 21.92
N GLY A 440 -12.35 -20.23 21.94
CA GLY A 440 -13.16 -20.63 23.08
C GLY A 440 -12.41 -21.34 24.20
N GLN A 441 -11.15 -21.75 23.97
CA GLN A 441 -10.32 -22.40 24.99
C GLN A 441 -9.60 -21.36 25.83
N GLU A 442 -9.38 -21.67 27.10
CA GLU A 442 -8.50 -20.88 27.97
C GLU A 442 -7.11 -21.50 27.99
N PRO A 443 -6.04 -20.68 27.97
CA PRO A 443 -4.68 -21.19 28.11
C PRO A 443 -4.51 -21.84 29.49
N TRP A 444 -3.80 -22.96 29.56
CA TRP A 444 -3.45 -23.62 30.83
C TRP A 444 -2.09 -23.20 31.39
N ASP A 445 -1.27 -22.55 30.57
CA ASP A 445 0.05 -22.02 30.90
C ASP A 445 0.48 -20.93 29.88
N GLU A 446 1.67 -20.37 30.06
CA GLU A 446 2.22 -19.36 29.14
C GLU A 446 2.51 -19.95 27.75
N LEU A 447 2.93 -21.21 27.66
CA LEU A 447 3.25 -21.87 26.39
C LEU A 447 2.01 -22.00 25.51
N SER A 448 0.89 -22.43 26.07
CA SER A 448 -0.40 -22.51 25.39
C SER A 448 -0.94 -21.15 24.99
N TRP A 449 -0.78 -20.11 25.83
CA TRP A 449 -1.10 -18.73 25.45
C TRP A 449 -0.31 -18.28 24.22
N ARG A 450 1.01 -18.51 24.21
CA ARG A 450 1.89 -18.17 23.07
C ARG A 450 1.51 -18.94 21.81
N ALA A 451 1.19 -20.24 21.93
CA ALA A 451 0.78 -21.08 20.80
C ALA A 451 -0.56 -20.64 20.20
N LEU A 452 -1.55 -20.29 21.03
CA LEU A 452 -2.85 -19.77 20.60
C LEU A 452 -2.70 -18.44 19.83
N ASN A 453 -1.85 -17.54 20.33
CA ASN A 453 -1.55 -16.28 19.65
C ASN A 453 -0.79 -16.51 18.33
N GLN A 454 0.15 -17.46 18.29
CA GLN A 454 0.82 -17.79 17.03
C GLN A 454 -0.15 -18.41 16.02
N ALA A 455 -1.08 -19.27 16.45
CA ALA A 455 -2.10 -19.82 15.56
C ALA A 455 -2.97 -18.71 14.94
N ALA A 456 -3.32 -17.68 15.72
CA ALA A 456 -4.03 -16.51 15.21
C ALA A 456 -3.21 -15.75 14.14
N ARG A 457 -1.89 -15.58 14.34
CA ARG A 457 -0.98 -14.97 13.33
C ARG A 457 -0.92 -15.78 12.05
N GLU A 458 -0.72 -17.10 12.15
CA GLU A 458 -0.64 -17.98 10.98
C GLU A 458 -1.92 -17.91 10.14
N LEU A 459 -3.09 -17.90 10.78
CA LEU A 459 -4.35 -17.75 10.06
C LEU A 459 -4.45 -16.39 9.36
N LEU A 460 -4.13 -15.29 10.06
CA LEU A 460 -4.13 -13.96 9.46
C LEU A 460 -3.17 -13.91 8.26
N LEU A 461 -1.94 -14.41 8.40
CA LEU A 461 -0.95 -14.43 7.30
C LEU A 461 -1.41 -15.27 6.12
N ALA A 462 -2.06 -16.42 6.36
CA ALA A 462 -2.64 -17.25 5.30
C ALA A 462 -3.77 -16.54 4.54
N GLN A 463 -4.49 -15.64 5.21
CA GLN A 463 -5.67 -14.93 4.71
C GLN A 463 -5.37 -13.70 3.84
N SER A 464 -4.10 -13.30 3.69
CA SER A 464 -3.72 -12.15 2.87
C SER A 464 -4.24 -12.28 1.42
N SER A 465 -4.84 -11.20 0.90
CA SER A 465 -5.37 -11.18 -0.47
C SER A 465 -4.26 -11.24 -1.52
N ASP A 466 -3.05 -10.83 -1.16
CA ASP A 466 -1.86 -10.79 -2.02
C ASP A 466 -1.56 -12.15 -2.64
N TRP A 467 -1.74 -13.24 -1.87
CA TRP A 467 -1.48 -14.57 -2.38
C TRP A 467 -2.42 -14.94 -3.53
N ALA A 468 -3.70 -14.64 -3.40
CA ALA A 468 -4.68 -14.86 -4.46
C ALA A 468 -4.45 -13.92 -5.65
N PHE A 469 -4.04 -12.68 -5.38
CA PHE A 469 -3.69 -11.69 -6.41
C PHE A 469 -2.47 -12.14 -7.24
N ILE A 470 -1.37 -12.54 -6.60
CA ILE A 470 -0.15 -13.03 -7.27
C ILE A 470 -0.42 -14.29 -8.07
N MET A 471 -1.24 -15.22 -7.55
CA MET A 471 -1.68 -16.41 -8.29
C MET A 471 -2.47 -16.05 -9.56
N ARG A 472 -3.22 -14.94 -9.55
CA ARG A 472 -3.97 -14.46 -10.71
C ARG A 472 -3.11 -13.69 -11.70
N THR A 473 -2.19 -12.83 -11.23
CA THR A 473 -1.31 -12.03 -12.11
C THR A 473 -0.23 -12.88 -12.78
N GLY A 474 0.15 -14.02 -12.20
CA GLY A 474 1.08 -14.95 -12.81
C GLY A 474 2.56 -14.60 -12.62
N THR A 475 2.90 -13.70 -11.70
CA THR A 475 4.29 -13.25 -11.49
C THR A 475 5.10 -14.23 -10.64
N MET A 476 4.88 -14.27 -9.33
CA MET A 476 5.61 -15.12 -8.37
C MET A 476 4.71 -16.21 -7.80
N VAL A 477 3.99 -16.91 -8.68
CA VAL A 477 3.00 -17.95 -8.30
C VAL A 477 3.58 -19.02 -7.36
N PRO A 478 4.79 -19.59 -7.60
CA PRO A 478 5.35 -20.58 -6.68
C PRO A 478 5.59 -20.04 -5.27
N TYR A 479 5.93 -18.75 -5.14
CA TYR A 479 6.10 -18.09 -3.86
C TYR A 479 4.75 -17.95 -3.14
N ALA A 480 3.73 -17.39 -3.80
CA ALA A 480 2.39 -17.24 -3.23
C ALA A 480 1.79 -18.58 -2.77
N VAL A 481 1.88 -19.63 -3.61
CA VAL A 481 1.41 -20.99 -3.24
C VAL A 481 2.15 -21.52 -2.02
N ARG A 482 3.47 -21.33 -1.95
CA ARG A 482 4.28 -21.73 -0.81
C ARG A 482 3.88 -20.97 0.46
N ARG A 483 3.68 -19.66 0.38
CA ARG A 483 3.27 -18.83 1.52
C ARG A 483 1.93 -19.30 2.09
N THR A 484 0.90 -19.44 1.25
CA THR A 484 -0.42 -19.93 1.68
C THR A 484 -0.31 -21.32 2.35
N ARG A 485 0.42 -22.26 1.73
CA ARG A 485 0.59 -23.62 2.27
C ARG A 485 1.36 -23.63 3.59
N SER A 486 2.48 -22.90 3.67
CA SER A 486 3.32 -22.87 4.86
C SER A 486 2.56 -22.34 6.08
N HIS A 487 1.83 -21.23 5.95
CA HIS A 487 1.03 -20.68 7.04
C HIS A 487 -0.09 -21.63 7.47
N LEU A 488 -0.80 -22.24 6.50
CA LEU A 488 -1.83 -23.24 6.82
C LEU A 488 -1.26 -24.49 7.51
N MET A 489 -0.08 -24.96 7.08
CA MET A 489 0.59 -26.10 7.71
C MET A 489 1.03 -25.78 9.14
N ARG A 490 1.62 -24.59 9.37
CA ARG A 490 2.00 -24.12 10.71
C ARG A 490 0.76 -23.99 11.60
N PHE A 491 -0.31 -23.38 11.08
CA PHE A 491 -1.59 -23.26 11.77
C PHE A 491 -2.16 -24.63 12.18
N HIS A 492 -2.24 -25.59 11.25
CA HIS A 492 -2.82 -26.90 11.54
C HIS A 492 -1.97 -27.70 12.54
N LYS A 493 -0.63 -27.61 12.45
CA LYS A 493 0.25 -28.20 13.45
C LYS A 493 0.00 -27.61 14.85
N LEU A 494 -0.06 -26.28 14.97
CA LEU A 494 -0.38 -25.61 16.24
C LEU A 494 -1.73 -26.06 16.78
N TYR A 495 -2.75 -26.11 15.93
CA TYR A 495 -4.08 -26.59 16.32
C TYR A 495 -4.02 -28.02 16.89
N ASP A 496 -3.37 -28.96 16.19
CA ASP A 496 -3.30 -30.35 16.62
C ASP A 496 -2.50 -30.50 17.93
N GLU A 497 -1.40 -29.76 18.09
CA GLU A 497 -0.57 -29.77 19.32
C GLU A 497 -1.29 -29.15 20.52
N ILE A 498 -2.03 -28.05 20.33
CA ILE A 498 -2.86 -27.43 21.36
C ILE A 498 -3.96 -28.40 21.79
N LYS A 499 -4.67 -29.02 20.84
CA LYS A 499 -5.73 -30.01 21.15
C LYS A 499 -5.20 -31.25 21.87
N ALA A 500 -3.96 -31.65 21.59
CA ALA A 500 -3.30 -32.77 22.25
C ALA A 500 -2.66 -32.42 23.62
N GLY A 501 -2.58 -31.13 23.97
CA GLY A 501 -1.85 -30.67 25.16
C GLY A 501 -0.33 -30.93 25.08
N LYS A 502 0.23 -31.00 23.88
CA LYS A 502 1.63 -31.38 23.61
C LYS A 502 2.29 -30.39 22.65
N ILE A 503 2.47 -29.16 23.11
CA ILE A 503 3.07 -28.07 22.32
C ILE A 503 4.58 -28.24 22.29
N ASP A 504 5.16 -28.23 21.08
CA ASP A 504 6.61 -28.18 20.90
C ASP A 504 7.11 -26.73 21.07
N ALA A 505 7.66 -26.44 22.25
CA ALA A 505 8.19 -25.12 22.57
C ALA A 505 9.32 -24.67 21.63
N GLY A 506 10.23 -25.57 21.27
CA GLY A 506 11.37 -25.23 20.42
C GLY A 506 10.95 -24.95 18.98
N TRP A 507 9.93 -25.64 18.48
CA TRP A 507 9.33 -25.33 17.18
C TRP A 507 8.50 -24.04 17.22
N LEU A 508 7.73 -23.81 18.29
CA LEU A 508 6.96 -22.56 18.47
C LEU A 508 7.87 -21.33 18.49
N ASP A 509 9.01 -21.39 19.17
CA ASP A 509 10.00 -20.30 19.20
C ASP A 509 10.50 -19.97 17.80
N LYS A 510 10.79 -20.99 16.98
CA LYS A 510 11.23 -20.81 15.58
C LYS A 510 10.14 -20.17 14.73
N VAL A 511 8.90 -20.63 14.84
CA VAL A 511 7.77 -20.05 14.09
C VAL A 511 7.51 -18.61 14.52
N GLY A 512 7.49 -18.34 15.83
CA GLY A 512 7.31 -16.99 16.35
C GLY A 512 8.45 -16.03 15.97
N ALA A 513 9.66 -16.55 15.74
CA ALA A 513 10.77 -15.78 15.22
C ALA A 513 10.65 -15.48 13.72
N ILE A 514 10.04 -16.34 12.92
CA ILE A 514 9.80 -16.13 11.47
C ILE A 514 8.59 -15.21 11.27
N ASP A 515 7.46 -15.58 11.86
CA ASP A 515 6.15 -14.96 11.71
C ASP A 515 5.84 -14.08 12.94
N ASN A 516 6.66 -13.06 13.17
CA ASN A 516 6.63 -12.19 14.35
C ASN A 516 5.61 -11.03 14.27
N ILE A 517 4.76 -11.01 13.22
CA ILE A 517 3.75 -9.97 13.01
C ILE A 517 2.76 -9.91 14.20
N PHE A 518 2.35 -8.70 14.61
CA PHE A 518 1.44 -8.50 15.75
C PHE A 518 1.96 -9.14 17.06
N PRO A 519 3.06 -8.63 17.64
CA PRO A 519 3.63 -9.19 18.88
C PRO A 519 2.62 -9.21 20.04
N GLN A 520 1.68 -8.26 20.08
CA GLN A 520 0.66 -8.11 21.11
C GLN A 520 -0.71 -8.70 20.74
N ILE A 521 -0.80 -9.53 19.69
CA ILE A 521 -2.08 -10.16 19.30
C ILE A 521 -2.70 -10.94 20.45
N ASN A 522 -4.02 -10.89 20.54
CA ASN A 522 -4.80 -11.71 21.46
C ASN A 522 -5.73 -12.61 20.67
N TYR A 523 -5.47 -13.92 20.68
CA TYR A 523 -6.26 -14.91 19.92
C TYR A 523 -7.77 -14.88 20.22
N ARG A 524 -8.16 -14.33 21.38
CA ARG A 524 -9.57 -14.19 21.79
C ARG A 524 -10.37 -13.27 20.88
N VAL A 525 -9.75 -12.51 19.98
CA VAL A 525 -10.46 -11.76 18.91
C VAL A 525 -11.30 -12.67 18.01
N TYR A 526 -11.03 -13.98 17.98
CA TYR A 526 -11.83 -14.95 17.22
C TYR A 526 -13.03 -15.52 18.00
N ARG A 527 -13.30 -15.04 19.22
CA ARG A 527 -14.47 -15.49 19.99
C ARG A 527 -15.76 -15.09 19.27
N PRO A 528 -16.82 -15.90 19.35
CA PRO A 528 -18.14 -15.49 18.89
C PRO A 528 -18.54 -14.16 19.55
N LEU A 529 -19.00 -13.21 18.71
CA LEU A 529 -19.49 -11.89 19.12
C LEU A 529 -20.75 -11.99 19.99
#